data_AF-A0A838F483-F1
#
_entry.id   AF-A0A838F483-F1
#
_cell.length_a   1.000
_cell.length_b   1.000
_cell.length_c   1.000
_cell.angle_alpha   90.00
_cell.angle_beta   90.00
_cell.angle_gamma   90.00
#
_symmetry.space_group_name_H-M   'P 1'
#
loop_
_entity.id
_entity.type
_entity.pdbx_description
1 polymer ?
#
loop_
_entity_poly.entity_id
_entity_poly.type
_entity_poly.pdbx_seq_one_letter_code
_entity_poly.pdbx_strand_id
1 'polypeptide(L)' 'MSQARLQKIGNSFGFRVSKNDLEAAGFDESFEYELIAEKGVILLVKKRPHSSKWVFKDSALSKEDREWLESNLENRNS' A
#
# COMPACT_ATOMS: atom_id res chain seq x y z
N MET A 1 21.45 -3.53 -4.77
CA MET A 1 20.48 -2.47 -4.44
C MET A 1 20.57 -1.40 -5.51
N SER A 2 19.46 -1.05 -6.15
CA SER A 2 19.39 -0.03 -7.19
C SER A 2 19.27 1.36 -6.53
N GLN A 3 20.11 2.32 -6.94
CA GLN A 3 20.04 3.72 -6.46
C GLN A 3 19.33 4.57 -7.51
N ALA A 4 18.14 5.07 -7.17
CA ALA A 4 17.41 6.01 -8.01
C ALA A 4 17.70 7.45 -7.57
N ARG A 5 18.06 8.32 -8.53
CA ARG A 5 18.27 9.76 -8.27
C ARG A 5 17.04 10.55 -8.65
N LEU A 6 16.67 11.51 -7.80
CA LEU A 6 15.64 12.49 -8.10
C LEU A 6 16.14 13.44 -9.21
N GLN A 7 15.32 13.66 -10.22
CA GLN A 7 15.61 14.52 -11.36
C GLN A 7 14.36 15.24 -11.84
N LYS A 8 14.54 16.37 -12.53
CA LYS A 8 13.44 17.10 -13.16
C LYS A 8 13.04 16.40 -14.48
N ILE A 9 11.75 16.15 -14.67
CA ILE A 9 11.16 15.54 -15.86
C ILE A 9 10.04 16.46 -16.34
N GLY A 10 10.34 17.28 -17.36
CA GLY A 10 9.45 18.36 -17.79
C GLY A 10 9.19 19.37 -16.67
N ASN A 11 7.93 19.51 -16.26
CA ASN A 11 7.51 20.39 -15.17
C ASN A 11 7.39 19.70 -13.81
N SER A 12 7.78 18.42 -13.70
CA SER A 12 7.65 17.62 -12.49
C SER A 12 9.02 17.12 -11.99
N PHE A 13 9.08 16.67 -10.73
CA PHE A 13 10.19 15.88 -10.23
C PHE A 13 9.83 14.39 -10.30
N GLY A 14 10.83 13.56 -10.60
CA GLY A 14 10.66 12.12 -10.61
C GLY A 14 12.01 11.43 -10.50
N PHE A 15 12.00 10.11 -10.51
CA PHE A 15 13.19 9.28 -10.53
C PHE A 15 13.02 8.22 -11.61
N ARG A 16 14.14 7.72 -12.15
CA ARG A 16 14.13 6.61 -13.11
C ARG A 16 14.67 5.37 -12.43
N VAL A 17 13.96 4.27 -12.62
CA VAL A 17 14.33 2.93 -12.16
C VAL A 17 14.34 2.03 -13.40
N SER A 18 15.23 1.03 -13.44
CA SER A 18 15.23 0.09 -14.55
C SER A 18 13.94 -0.75 -14.55
N LYS A 19 13.47 -1.16 -15.73
CA LYS A 19 12.30 -2.02 -15.85
C LYS A 19 12.46 -3.31 -15.04
N ASN A 20 13.65 -3.93 -15.11
CA ASN A 20 13.95 -5.17 -14.38
C ASN A 20 13.86 -4.97 -12.85
N ASP A 21 14.33 -3.84 -12.32
CA ASP A 21 14.24 -3.54 -10.88
C ASP A 21 12.78 -3.30 -10.44
N LEU A 22 11.97 -2.67 -11.29
CA LEU A 22 10.53 -2.48 -11.03
C LEU A 22 9.78 -3.81 -11.02
N GLU A 23 10.00 -4.66 -12.03
CA GLU A 23 9.40 -5.99 -12.12
C GLU A 23 9.82 -6.88 -10.95
N ALA A 24 11.11 -6.86 -10.57
CA ALA A 24 11.62 -7.60 -9.41
C ALA A 24 11.01 -7.12 -8.08
N ALA A 25 10.64 -5.84 -8.00
CA ALA A 25 9.92 -5.27 -6.86
C ALA A 25 8.40 -5.45 -6.93
N GLY A 26 7.88 -6.15 -7.96
CA GLY A 26 6.46 -6.42 -8.14
C GLY A 26 5.64 -5.21 -8.61
N PHE A 27 6.31 -4.22 -9.23
CA PHE A 27 5.64 -3.12 -9.92
C PHE A 27 5.17 -3.58 -11.30
N ASP A 28 3.94 -3.22 -11.63
CA ASP A 28 3.27 -3.55 -12.88
C ASP A 28 2.37 -2.37 -13.26
N GLU A 29 2.48 -1.95 -14.52
CA GLU A 29 1.79 -0.78 -15.09
C GLU A 29 0.26 -0.90 -15.03
N SER A 30 -0.28 -2.10 -14.84
CA SER A 30 -1.72 -2.36 -14.72
C SER A 30 -2.31 -2.02 -13.35
N PHE A 31 -1.48 -1.70 -12.34
CA PHE A 31 -1.94 -1.40 -10.99
C PHE A 31 -1.86 0.07 -10.63
N GLU A 32 -2.76 0.50 -9.74
CA GLU A 32 -2.64 1.78 -9.07
C GLU A 32 -1.63 1.69 -7.91
N TYR A 33 -0.87 2.76 -7.72
CA TYR A 33 0.08 2.91 -6.62
C TYR A 33 -0.21 4.18 -5.84
N GLU A 34 0.00 4.13 -4.53
CA GLU A 34 -0.09 5.28 -3.64
C GLU A 34 1.32 5.71 -3.22
N LEU A 35 1.52 7.03 -3.15
CA LEU A 35 2.76 7.64 -2.69
C LEU A 35 2.56 8.16 -1.26
N ILE A 36 3.31 7.60 -0.32
CA ILE A 36 3.25 7.96 1.10
C ILE A 36 4.57 8.64 1.48
N ALA A 37 4.48 9.84 2.06
CA ALA A 37 5.64 10.54 2.61
C ALA A 37 5.59 10.47 4.14
N GLU A 38 6.52 9.74 4.76
CA GLU A 38 6.61 9.60 6.23
C GLU A 38 8.08 9.65 6.66
N LYS A 39 8.39 10.37 7.76
CA LYS A 39 9.72 10.40 8.40
C LYS A 39 10.88 10.70 7.44
N GLY A 40 10.67 11.57 6.45
CA GLY A 40 11.69 11.95 5.47
C GLY A 40 11.94 10.92 4.36
N VAL A 41 11.09 9.88 4.27
CA VAL A 41 11.15 8.86 3.23
C VAL A 41 9.88 8.92 2.38
N ILE A 42 10.04 8.69 1.07
CA ILE A 42 8.93 8.51 0.13
C ILE A 42 8.78 7.01 -0.12
N LEU A 43 7.60 6.47 0.12
CA LEU A 43 7.22 5.09 -0.11
C LEU A 43 6.24 5.04 -1.27
N LEU A 44 6.46 4.12 -2.20
CA LEU A 44 5.53 3.81 -3.26
C LEU A 44 4.92 2.43 -2.96
N VAL A 45 3.63 2.38 -2.66
CA VAL A 45 2.94 1.16 -2.25
C VAL A 45 1.85 0.80 -3.25
N LYS A 46 1.72 -0.49 -3.55
CA LYS A 46 0.67 -1.01 -4.44
C LYS A 46 -0.70 -0.83 -3.77
N LYS A 47 -1.61 -0.11 -4.44
CA LYS A 47 -2.97 0.08 -3.97
C LYS A 47 -3.73 -1.22 -4.18
N ARG A 48 -4.02 -1.94 -3.10
CA ARG A 48 -4.86 -3.15 -3.17
C ARG A 48 -6.32 -2.75 -3.41
N PRO A 49 -7.10 -3.53 -4.17
CA PRO A 49 -8.53 -3.26 -4.34
C PRO A 49 -9.20 -3.36 -2.97
N HIS A 50 -9.76 -2.23 -2.52
CA HIS A 50 -10.61 -2.09 -1.34
C HIS A 50 -10.17 -2.87 -0.08
N SER A 51 -9.02 -2.53 0.51
CA SER A 51 -8.90 -2.73 1.96
C SER A 51 -9.71 -1.64 2.65
N SER A 52 -11.00 -1.88 2.85
CA SER A 52 -11.84 -1.03 3.68
C SER A 52 -11.27 -1.07 5.10
N LYS A 53 -10.54 -0.02 5.49
CA LYS A 53 -10.02 0.11 6.84
C LYS A 53 -11.14 0.71 7.71
N TRP A 54 -11.91 -0.16 8.35
CA TRP A 54 -12.89 0.25 9.36
C TRP A 54 -12.16 0.48 10.67
N VAL A 55 -11.85 1.74 10.99
CA VAL A 55 -11.34 2.11 12.31
C VAL A 55 -12.54 2.53 13.15
N PHE A 56 -13.02 1.63 13.99
CA PHE A 56 -13.99 1.99 15.02
C PHE A 56 -13.29 2.89 16.04
N LYS A 57 -13.50 4.19 15.93
CA LYS A 57 -13.15 5.12 16.99
C LYS A 57 -14.31 5.08 18.00
N ASP A 58 -14.02 4.54 19.18
CA ASP A 58 -14.86 4.52 20.38
C ASP A 58 -16.13 3.65 20.40
N SER A 59 -16.17 2.50 19.73
CA SER A 59 -17.35 1.60 19.82
C SER A 59 -17.18 0.45 20.81
N ALA A 60 -18.17 0.37 21.69
CA ALA A 60 -18.50 -0.69 22.65
C ALA A 60 -18.76 -2.06 21.98
N LEU A 61 -17.74 -2.66 21.38
CA LEU A 61 -17.79 -4.05 20.96
C LEU A 61 -17.36 -4.92 22.14
N SER A 62 -18.22 -5.86 22.52
CA SER A 62 -17.85 -6.85 23.52
C SER A 62 -16.73 -7.73 22.98
N LYS A 63 -16.00 -8.40 23.87
CA LYS A 63 -14.94 -9.34 23.49
C LYS A 63 -15.49 -10.43 22.55
N GLU A 64 -16.73 -10.85 22.78
CA GLU A 64 -17.44 -11.88 22.01
C GLU A 64 -17.71 -11.43 20.56
N ASP A 65 -18.13 -10.17 20.36
CA ASP A 65 -18.38 -9.62 19.02
C ASP A 65 -17.10 -9.49 18.20
N ARG A 66 -15.97 -9.18 18.87
CA ARG A 66 -14.66 -9.08 18.25
C ARG A 66 -14.18 -10.46 17.76
N GLU A 67 -14.27 -11.46 18.62
CA GLU A 67 -13.85 -12.83 18.30
C GLU A 67 -14.73 -13.44 17.18
N TRP A 68 -16.04 -13.15 17.18
CA TRP A 68 -16.93 -13.56 16.09
C TRP A 68 -16.57 -12.90 14.75
N LEU A 69 -16.28 -11.59 14.75
CA LEU A 69 -15.87 -10.86 13.54
C LEU A 69 -14.57 -11.39 12.95
N GLU A 70 -13.57 -11.63 13.81
CA GLU A 70 -12.27 -12.17 13.39
C GLU A 70 -12.44 -13.56 12.75
N SER A 71 -13.23 -14.45 13.36
CA SER A 71 -13.48 -15.81 12.83
C SER A 71 -14.26 -15.80 11.49
N ASN A 72 -15.17 -14.85 11.28
CA ASN A 72 -15.95 -14.77 10.03
C ASN A 72 -15.19 -14.11 8.88
N LEU A 73 -14.22 -13.25 9.19
CA LEU A 73 -13.37 -12.62 8.17
C LEU A 73 -12.31 -13.59 7.61
N GLU A 74 -11.80 -14.52 8.43
CA GLU A 74 -10.88 -15.57 7.96
C GLU A 74 -11.56 -16.55 6.99
N ASN A 75 -12.84 -16.87 7.19
CA ASN A 75 -13.60 -17.80 6.35
C ASN A 75 -14.03 -17.25 4.97
N ARG A 76 -13.85 -15.95 4.69
CA ARG A 76 -14.17 -15.35 3.37
C ARG A 76 -12.99 -15.27 2.40
N ASN A 77 -11.81 -15.72 2.81
CA ASN A 77 -10.60 -15.78 1.97
C ASN A 77 -10.16 -17.21 1.60
N SER A 78 -11.06 -18.20 1.71
CA SER A 78 -10.85 -19.58 1.23
C SER A 78 -11.70 -19.85 0.00
#